data_AF-A0A918VHC1-F1
#
_entry.id   AF-A0A918VHC1-F1
#
_cell.length_a   1.000
_cell.length_b   1.000
_cell.length_c   1.000
_cell.angle_alpha   90.00
_cell.angle_beta   90.00
_cell.angle_gamma   90.00
#
_symmetry.space_group_name_H-M   'P 1'
#
loop_
_entity.id
_entity.type
_entity.pdbx_description
1 polymer ?
#
loop_
_entity_poly.entity_id
_entity_poly.type
_entity_poly.pdbx_seq_one_letter_code
_entity_poly.pdbx_strand_id
1 'polypeptide(L)'
;MKLLDAPKPDPLWQGLVIAHAAGCRWIAVRMLFNHRLVCVPDGDPYGCAAYGWCYRSLAALITSAAVFAPDTQDEPLGWHKRAGADVRRAPHRDQDPEHNRPRCVHGSYLDTGRCEHVDVCHQVLRRDERMSS
;
A
#
# COMPACT_ATOMS: atom_id res chain seq x y z
N MET A 1 10.16 -6.73 -0.94
CA MET A 1 10.97 -6.05 -1.98
C MET A 1 12.35 -5.87 -1.39
N LYS A 2 13.41 -5.79 -2.20
CA LYS A 2 14.76 -5.67 -1.64
C LYS A 2 14.93 -4.29 -1.01
N LEU A 3 15.12 -4.26 0.31
CA LEU A 3 15.40 -3.02 1.04
C LEU A 3 16.85 -2.57 0.78
N LEU A 4 17.08 -1.27 0.78
CA LEU A 4 18.40 -0.66 0.66
C LEU A 4 19.16 -0.80 1.98
N ASP A 5 20.43 -1.21 1.89
CA ASP A 5 21.32 -1.29 3.07
C ASP A 5 21.62 0.09 3.66
N ALA A 6 21.58 1.14 2.83
CA ALA A 6 21.75 2.53 3.22
C ALA A 6 20.62 3.41 2.64
N PRO A 7 19.48 3.52 3.35
CA PRO A 7 18.37 4.38 2.96
C PRO A 7 18.80 5.85 2.85
N LYS A 8 18.28 6.56 1.84
CA LYS A 8 18.61 7.96 1.58
C LYS A 8 17.41 8.86 1.81
N PRO A 9 17.59 10.11 2.27
CA PRO A 9 16.49 11.06 2.36
C PRO A 9 15.83 11.32 1.00
N ASP A 10 14.50 11.33 0.96
CA ASP A 10 13.75 11.88 -0.17
C ASP A 10 13.54 13.40 0.06
N PRO A 11 13.97 14.25 -0.88
CA PRO A 11 13.96 15.71 -0.67
C PRO A 11 12.55 16.32 -0.64
N LEU A 12 11.53 15.63 -1.16
CA LEU A 12 10.16 16.15 -1.28
C LEU A 12 9.27 15.63 -0.14
N TRP A 13 9.39 14.35 0.18
CA TRP A 13 8.59 13.70 1.23
C TRP A 13 9.19 13.83 2.62
N GLN A 14 10.44 14.29 2.75
CA GLN A 14 11.18 14.36 4.01
C GLN A 14 11.20 13.01 4.76
N GLY A 15 11.17 11.93 3.99
CA GLY A 15 11.23 10.54 4.45
C GLY A 15 12.51 9.85 3.98
N LEU A 16 12.61 8.54 4.17
CA LEU A 16 13.73 7.74 3.70
C LEU A 16 13.29 6.86 2.53
N VAL A 17 13.98 6.95 1.40
CA VAL A 17 13.89 5.97 0.32
C VAL A 17 14.48 4.65 0.84
N ILE A 18 13.63 3.63 0.96
CA ILE A 18 14.00 2.32 1.52
C ILE A 18 14.10 1.22 0.45
N ALA A 19 13.57 1.43 -0.76
CA ALA A 19 13.67 0.49 -1.88
C ALA A 19 13.40 1.19 -3.22
N HIS A 20 13.91 0.61 -4.31
CA HIS A 20 13.45 0.90 -5.68
C HIS A 20 12.89 -0.38 -6.27
N ALA A 21 11.61 -0.37 -6.65
CA ALA A 21 10.94 -1.55 -7.20
C ALA A 21 9.68 -1.17 -7.97
N ALA A 22 9.38 -1.90 -9.05
CA ALA A 22 8.22 -1.69 -9.91
C ALA A 22 8.04 -0.23 -10.37
N GLY A 23 9.15 0.43 -10.75
CA GLY A 23 9.17 1.81 -11.25
C GLY A 23 8.90 2.89 -10.20
N CYS A 24 8.88 2.54 -8.92
CA CYS A 24 8.78 3.48 -7.81
C CYS A 24 10.04 3.48 -6.96
N ARG A 25 10.37 4.67 -6.46
CA ARG A 25 11.08 4.83 -5.19
C ARG A 25 10.07 4.71 -4.05
N TRP A 26 10.33 3.77 -3.17
CA TRP A 26 9.49 3.47 -2.02
C TRP A 26 10.02 4.18 -0.79
N ILE A 27 9.19 5.05 -0.22
CA ILE A 27 9.60 6.00 0.81
C ILE A 27 8.90 5.67 2.12
N ALA A 28 9.67 5.48 3.19
CA ALA A 28 9.17 5.44 4.56
C ALA A 28 9.07 6.86 5.11
N VAL A 29 7.85 7.29 5.42
CA VAL A 29 7.54 8.64 5.90
C VAL A 29 6.94 8.57 7.30
N ARG A 30 7.42 9.41 8.21
CA ARG A 30 6.80 9.61 9.51
C ARG A 30 5.73 10.70 9.40
N MET A 31 4.50 10.36 9.75
CA MET A 31 3.39 11.31 9.90
C MET A 31 3.18 11.62 11.39
N LEU A 32 2.26 12.54 11.69
CA LEU A 32 1.99 12.98 13.07
C LEU A 32 1.65 11.82 14.02
N PHE A 33 0.83 10.87 13.58
CA PHE A 33 0.34 9.76 14.42
C PHE A 33 0.63 8.36 13.86
N ASN A 34 1.27 8.27 12.70
CA ASN A 34 1.48 6.99 12.00
C ASN A 34 2.70 7.04 11.09
N HIS A 35 3.04 5.91 10.48
CA HIS A 35 4.04 5.82 9.43
C HIS A 35 3.35 5.52 8.09
N ARG A 36 3.97 5.91 6.98
CA ARG A 36 3.47 5.64 5.63
C ARG A 36 4.56 5.08 4.74
N LEU A 37 4.25 3.98 4.06
CA LEU A 37 5.01 3.52 2.90
C LEU A 37 4.41 4.16 1.66
N VAL A 38 5.20 4.91 0.90
CA VAL A 38 4.74 5.69 -0.25
C VAL A 38 5.45 5.23 -1.51
N CYS A 39 4.70 4.96 -2.58
CA CYS A 39 5.22 4.67 -3.92
C CYS A 39 5.22 5.98 -4.70
N VAL A 40 6.40 6.53 -4.98
CA VAL A 40 6.57 7.68 -5.89
C VAL A 40 7.24 7.15 -7.15
N PRO A 41 6.67 7.36 -8.35
CA PRO A 41 7.33 6.95 -9.59
C PRO A 41 8.73 7.56 -9.70
N ASP A 42 9.74 6.77 -10.11
CA ASP A 42 11.14 7.19 -10.09
C ASP A 42 11.40 8.48 -10.91
N GLY A 43 10.62 8.70 -11.97
CA GLY A 43 10.70 9.88 -12.84
C GLY A 43 9.81 11.05 -12.45
N ASP A 44 9.04 10.98 -11.36
CA ASP A 44 8.15 12.07 -10.96
C ASP A 44 8.94 13.22 -10.27
N PRO A 45 8.98 14.43 -10.87
CA PRO A 45 9.77 15.53 -10.34
C PRO A 45 9.05 16.28 -9.20
N TYR A 46 7.76 16.04 -9.00
CA TYR A 46 6.91 16.76 -8.04
C TYR A 46 6.65 15.95 -6.77
N GLY A 47 7.12 14.70 -6.70
CA GLY A 47 6.88 13.81 -5.58
C GLY A 47 5.44 13.31 -5.51
N CYS A 48 4.71 13.29 -6.62
CA CYS A 48 3.34 12.81 -6.66
C CYS A 48 3.31 11.30 -6.36
N ALA A 49 2.84 10.95 -5.16
CA ALA A 49 2.67 9.57 -4.78
C ALA A 49 1.55 8.90 -5.57
N ALA A 50 1.87 7.83 -6.28
CA ALA A 50 0.89 6.97 -6.93
C ALA A 50 0.08 6.18 -5.90
N TYR A 51 0.74 5.70 -4.85
CA TYR A 51 0.12 4.90 -3.79
C TYR A 51 0.73 5.19 -2.42
N GLY A 52 -0.01 4.89 -1.35
CA GLY A 52 0.53 4.92 -0.01
C GLY A 52 -0.26 4.07 0.98
N TRP A 53 0.43 3.40 1.89
CA TRP A 53 -0.15 2.58 2.94
C TRP A 53 0.31 3.06 4.30
N CYS A 54 -0.62 3.15 5.24
CA CYS A 54 -0.33 3.57 6.59
C CYS A 54 0.09 2.36 7.44
N TYR A 55 0.82 2.64 8.53
CA TYR A 55 1.29 1.67 9.53
C TYR A 55 1.30 2.31 10.93
N ARG A 56 1.05 1.53 11.97
CA ARG A 56 1.08 2.01 13.37
C ARG A 56 2.49 2.34 13.87
N SER A 57 3.51 1.68 13.33
CA SER A 57 4.92 1.89 13.69
C SER A 57 5.84 1.77 12.48
N LEU A 58 7.06 2.31 12.60
CA LEU A 58 8.10 2.14 11.59
C LEU A 58 8.47 0.65 11.42
N ALA A 59 8.55 -0.10 12.51
CA ALA A 59 8.85 -1.53 12.46
C ALA A 59 7.81 -2.30 11.62
N ALA A 60 6.51 -2.04 11.83
CA ALA A 60 5.46 -2.68 11.04
C ALA A 60 5.54 -2.34 9.54
N LEU A 61 5.89 -1.09 9.23
CA LEU A 61 6.15 -0.65 7.86
C LEU A 61 7.30 -1.43 7.22
N ILE A 62 8.46 -1.48 7.90
CA ILE A 62 9.66 -2.14 7.38
C ILE A 62 9.43 -3.64 7.20
N THR A 63 8.76 -4.31 8.15
CA THR A 63 8.41 -5.73 8.03
C THR A 63 7.54 -5.99 6.81
N SER A 64 6.50 -5.17 6.60
CA SER A 64 5.61 -5.30 5.43
C SER A 64 6.37 -5.04 4.12
N ALA A 65 7.19 -3.99 4.09
CA ALA A 65 8.01 -3.64 2.94
C ALA A 65 9.01 -4.75 2.57
N ALA A 66 9.65 -5.38 3.56
CA ALA A 66 10.62 -6.45 3.32
C ALA A 66 10.00 -7.64 2.58
N VAL A 67 8.78 -8.04 2.95
CA VAL A 67 8.10 -9.22 2.38
C VAL A 67 7.25 -8.92 1.14
N PHE A 68 6.87 -7.66 0.92
CA PHE A 68 6.02 -7.28 -0.21
C PHE A 68 6.71 -7.50 -1.57
N ALA A 69 6.16 -8.35 -2.44
CA ALA A 69 6.72 -8.63 -3.77
C ALA A 69 5.96 -7.84 -4.85
N PRO A 70 6.38 -6.63 -5.26
CA PRO A 70 5.55 -5.78 -6.11
C PRO A 70 5.27 -6.36 -7.50
N ASP A 71 6.13 -7.23 -8.04
CA ASP A 71 5.92 -7.82 -9.36
C ASP A 71 4.81 -8.88 -9.37
N THR A 72 4.55 -9.52 -8.21
CA THR A 72 3.55 -10.57 -8.07
C THR A 72 2.41 -10.21 -7.13
N GLN A 73 2.54 -9.20 -6.27
CA GLN A 73 1.51 -8.81 -5.29
C GLN A 73 0.96 -7.42 -5.61
N ASP A 74 -0.37 -7.31 -5.70
CA ASP A 74 -1.12 -6.10 -6.01
C ASP A 74 -0.75 -4.97 -5.03
N GLU A 75 -0.78 -5.24 -3.72
CA GLU A 75 -0.53 -4.25 -2.67
C GLU A 75 0.23 -4.85 -1.46
N PRO A 76 1.09 -4.07 -0.76
CA PRO A 76 1.62 -4.46 0.52
C PRO A 76 0.50 -4.54 1.58
N LEU A 77 0.75 -5.28 2.66
CA LEU A 77 -0.16 -5.31 3.80
C LEU A 77 0.07 -4.07 4.68
N GLY A 78 -0.96 -3.26 4.88
CA GLY A 78 -1.01 -2.16 5.85
C GLY A 78 -2.37 -2.12 6.54
N TRP A 79 -2.53 -1.32 7.59
CA TRP A 79 -3.85 -1.19 8.27
C TRP A 79 -4.86 -0.45 7.40
N HIS A 80 -4.44 0.59 6.66
CA HIS A 80 -5.24 1.16 5.58
C HIS A 80 -4.37 1.77 4.48
N LYS A 81 -4.93 1.87 3.29
CA LYS A 81 -4.37 2.60 2.14
C LYS A 81 -4.87 4.05 2.12
N ARG A 82 -4.00 4.98 1.71
CA ARG A 82 -4.37 6.38 1.46
C ARG A 82 -5.52 6.41 0.45
N ALA A 83 -6.58 7.13 0.80
CA ALA A 83 -7.71 7.37 -0.09
C ALA A 83 -7.28 8.09 -1.37
N GLY A 84 -7.99 7.81 -2.47
CA GLY A 84 -7.83 8.49 -3.76
C GLY A 84 -7.01 7.74 -4.80
N ALA A 85 -6.50 6.54 -4.50
CA ALA A 85 -5.82 5.69 -5.48
C ALA A 85 -6.53 4.33 -5.63
N ASP A 86 -6.82 3.92 -6.87
CA ASP A 86 -7.34 2.59 -7.20
C ASP A 86 -6.38 1.49 -6.75
N VAL A 87 -6.92 0.27 -6.58
CA VAL A 87 -6.11 -0.90 -6.20
C VAL A 87 -4.97 -1.09 -7.20
N ARG A 88 -3.72 -1.08 -6.72
CA ARG A 88 -2.55 -1.33 -7.57
C ARG A 88 -2.65 -2.75 -8.15
N ARG A 89 -2.27 -2.93 -9.42
CA ARG A 89 -2.22 -4.24 -10.07
C ARG A 89 -0.79 -4.64 -10.37
N ALA A 90 -0.36 -5.78 -9.85
CA ALA A 90 0.94 -6.34 -10.16
C ALA A 90 0.96 -6.94 -11.58
N PRO A 91 2.08 -6.82 -12.32
CA PRO A 91 2.19 -7.34 -13.69
C PRO A 91 2.05 -8.87 -13.76
N HIS A 92 2.47 -9.59 -12.72
CA HIS A 92 2.43 -11.05 -12.63
C HIS A 92 1.55 -11.53 -11.48
N ARG A 93 0.42 -10.83 -11.26
CA ARG A 93 -0.50 -11.10 -10.14
C ARG A 93 -1.10 -12.51 -10.13
N ASP A 94 -1.13 -13.16 -11.29
CA ASP A 94 -1.57 -14.54 -11.46
C ASP A 94 -0.65 -15.55 -10.78
N GLN A 95 0.59 -15.17 -10.46
CA GLN A 95 1.57 -16.03 -9.76
C GLN A 95 1.37 -16.06 -8.24
N ASP A 96 0.59 -15.14 -7.65
CA ASP A 96 0.29 -15.10 -6.21
C ASP A 96 -1.22 -14.80 -5.98
N PRO A 97 -2.12 -15.73 -6.36
CA PRO A 97 -3.56 -15.48 -6.29
C PRO A 97 -4.08 -15.27 -4.85
N GLU A 98 -3.38 -15.81 -3.84
CA GLU A 98 -3.79 -15.70 -2.43
C GLU A 98 -3.65 -14.26 -1.90
N HIS A 99 -2.54 -13.57 -2.22
CA HIS A 99 -2.33 -12.17 -1.86
C HIS A 99 -3.14 -11.19 -2.73
N ASN A 100 -3.53 -11.66 -3.92
CA ASN A 100 -4.22 -10.87 -4.95
C ASN A 100 -5.73 -11.11 -4.99
N ARG A 101 -6.30 -11.57 -3.88
CA ARG A 101 -7.75 -11.59 -3.67
C ARG A 101 -8.33 -10.17 -3.80
N PRO A 102 -9.61 -10.04 -4.20
CA PRO A 102 -10.26 -8.74 -4.33
C PRO A 102 -10.18 -7.88 -3.05
N ARG A 103 -9.79 -6.61 -3.22
CA ARG A 103 -9.70 -5.61 -2.15
C ARG A 103 -10.55 -4.38 -2.47
N CYS A 104 -10.97 -3.66 -1.44
CA CYS A 104 -11.50 -2.32 -1.62
C CYS A 104 -10.38 -1.30 -1.87
N VAL A 105 -10.73 -0.08 -2.26
CA VAL A 105 -9.77 1.03 -2.49
C VAL A 105 -9.00 1.44 -1.23
N HIS A 106 -9.44 1.02 -0.03
CA HIS A 106 -8.72 1.23 1.23
C HIS A 106 -7.71 0.11 1.54
N GLY A 107 -7.55 -0.88 0.65
CA GLY A 107 -6.57 -1.96 0.76
C GLY A 107 -7.03 -3.16 1.59
N SER A 108 -8.26 -3.15 2.10
CA SER A 108 -8.84 -4.26 2.86
C SER A 108 -9.44 -5.32 1.94
N TYR A 109 -9.23 -6.61 2.26
CA TYR A 109 -9.82 -7.70 1.49
C TYR A 109 -11.34 -7.72 1.62
N LEU A 110 -12.03 -7.79 0.50
CA LEU A 110 -13.50 -7.72 0.46
C LEU A 110 -14.14 -8.93 1.14
N ASP A 111 -13.47 -10.09 1.18
CA ASP A 111 -14.01 -11.33 1.74
C ASP A 111 -14.00 -11.40 3.26
N THR A 112 -13.27 -10.50 3.91
CA THR A 112 -13.23 -10.41 5.36
C THR A 112 -14.39 -9.58 5.93
N GLY A 113 -15.09 -8.81 5.10
CA GLY A 113 -16.10 -7.82 5.53
C GLY A 113 -15.53 -6.71 6.43
N ARG A 114 -14.20 -6.62 6.56
CA ARG A 114 -13.54 -5.72 7.52
C ARG A 114 -12.72 -4.69 6.76
N CYS A 115 -13.16 -3.44 6.83
CA CYS A 115 -12.38 -2.28 6.45
C CYS A 115 -12.41 -1.28 7.61
N GLU A 116 -11.28 -0.70 8.00
CA GLU A 116 -11.24 0.32 9.07
C GLU A 116 -12.04 1.58 8.73
N HIS A 117 -12.37 1.75 7.45
CA HIS A 117 -13.23 2.81 6.93
C HIS A 117 -14.56 2.24 6.39
N VAL A 118 -15.08 1.15 6.96
CA VAL A 118 -16.31 0.48 6.49
C VAL A 118 -17.47 1.46 6.32
N ASP A 119 -17.64 2.42 7.24
CA ASP A 119 -18.70 3.43 7.24
C ASP A 119 -18.72 4.31 5.98
N VAL A 120 -17.58 4.42 5.28
CA VAL A 120 -17.44 5.21 4.04
C VAL A 120 -16.96 4.35 2.86
N CYS A 121 -16.85 3.03 3.04
CA CYS A 121 -16.33 2.12 2.03
C CYS A 121 -17.48 1.42 1.28
N HIS A 122 -18.00 2.07 0.24
CA HIS A 122 -19.12 1.56 -0.56
C HIS A 122 -18.93 0.13 -1.11
N GLN A 123 -17.69 -0.29 -1.41
CA GLN A 123 -17.42 -1.63 -1.92
C GLN A 123 -17.63 -2.73 -0.87
N VAL A 124 -17.45 -2.41 0.42
CA VAL A 124 -17.70 -3.34 1.52
C VAL A 124 -19.19 -3.31 1.88
N LEU A 125 -19.78 -2.12 2.04
CA LEU A 125 -21.21 -1.96 2.33
C LEU A 125 -22.11 -2.67 1.30
N ARG A 126 -21.85 -2.49 0.00
CA ARG A 126 -22.61 -3.16 -1.08
C ARG A 126 -22.44 -4.67 -1.13
N ARG A 127 -21.38 -5.22 -0.50
CA ARG A 127 -21.18 -6.67 -0.43
C ARG A 127 -22.02 -7.27 0.69
N ASP A 128 -22.04 -6.62 1.85
CA ASP A 128 -22.83 -7.07 3.01
C ASP A 128 -24.34 -7.05 2.69
N GLU A 129 -24.81 -6.06 1.94
CA GLU A 129 -26.19 -6.00 1.43
C GLU A 129 -26.57 -7.20 0.56
N ARG A 130 -25.67 -7.64 -0.35
CA ARG A 130 -25.92 -8.80 -1.24
C ARG A 130 -25.82 -10.15 -0.53
N MET A 131 -25.12 -10.21 0.59
CA MET A 131 -25.06 -11.43 1.41
C MET A 131 -26.26 -11.56 2.36
N SER A 132 -27.01 -10.48 2.56
CA SER A 132 -28.19 -10.44 3.44
C SER A 132 -29.53 -10.59 2.69
N SER A 133 -29.48 -10.75 1.37
CA SER A 133 -30.61 -10.93 0.45
C SER A 133 -30.63 -12.34 -0.14
#